data_AF-A0A1D2J2Q5-F1
#
_entry.id   AF-A0A1D2J2Q5-F1
#
_cell.length_a   1.000
_cell.length_b   1.000
_cell.length_c   1.000
_cell.angle_alpha   90.00
_cell.angle_beta   90.00
_cell.angle_gamma   90.00
#
_symmetry.space_group_name_H-M   'P 1'
#
loop_
_entity.id
_entity.type
_entity.pdbx_description
1 polymer ?
#
loop_
_entity_poly.entity_id
_entity_poly.type
_entity_poly.pdbx_seq_one_letter_code
_entity_poly.pdbx_strand_id
1 'polypeptide(L)'
;IAYIQNQTNEDTTYHITSYIKKNHSEQYQIIEEIIEHLKSIYKNTNKIKNVKNKYYKLIICNVNNYHKFIIKFLHLISKVKIIKKNYKINFNNKLFFNLRRIITV
;
A
#
# COMPACT_ATOMS: atom_id res chain seq x y z
N ILE A 1 9.78 25.61 6.85
CA ILE A 1 10.78 24.84 6.07
C ILE A 1 11.71 24.05 6.99
N ALA A 2 12.42 24.69 7.94
CA ALA A 2 13.28 23.99 8.92
C ALA A 2 12.57 22.86 9.70
N TYR A 3 11.28 23.05 10.07
CA TYR A 3 10.47 22.01 10.73
C TYR A 3 10.30 20.74 9.88
N ILE A 4 10.15 20.86 8.56
CA ILE A 4 9.93 19.73 7.66
C ILE A 4 11.23 18.94 7.48
N GLN A 5 12.37 19.64 7.35
CA GLN A 5 13.70 19.02 7.25
C GLN A 5 14.03 18.18 8.49
N ASN A 6 13.61 18.62 9.68
CA ASN A 6 13.81 17.87 10.92
C ASN A 6 12.91 16.62 11.05
N GLN A 7 11.89 16.47 10.20
CA GLN A 7 11.01 15.30 10.18
C GLN A 7 11.31 14.31 9.04
N THR A 8 12.26 14.63 8.17
CA THR A 8 12.64 13.78 7.05
C THR A 8 13.94 13.03 7.32
N ASN A 9 13.98 11.75 6.95
CA ASN A 9 15.20 10.95 6.94
C ASN A 9 16.19 11.44 5.87
N GLU A 10 17.49 11.18 6.07
CA GLU A 10 18.62 11.74 5.31
C GLU A 10 18.42 11.73 3.79
N ASP A 11 17.93 10.62 3.23
CA ASP A 11 17.64 10.49 1.78
C ASP A 11 16.64 11.52 1.28
N THR A 12 15.54 11.72 2.00
CA THR A 12 14.53 12.73 1.66
C THR A 12 15.08 14.13 1.83
N THR A 13 15.87 14.35 2.88
CA THR A 13 16.45 15.65 3.15
C THR A 13 17.36 16.04 1.98
N TYR A 14 18.15 15.12 1.42
CA TYR A 14 18.94 15.35 0.21
C TYR A 14 18.07 15.80 -0.98
N HIS A 15 16.94 15.13 -1.22
CA HIS A 15 16.02 15.48 -2.31
C HIS A 15 15.34 16.84 -2.16
N ILE A 16 15.08 17.30 -0.94
CA ILE A 16 14.45 18.60 -0.69
C ILE A 16 15.49 19.74 -0.64
N THR A 17 16.72 19.44 -0.22
CA THR A 17 17.77 20.46 0.03
C THR A 17 18.19 21.19 -1.25
N SER A 18 18.14 20.53 -2.42
CA SER A 18 18.41 21.17 -3.73
C SER A 18 17.41 22.28 -4.06
N TYR A 19 16.16 22.14 -3.61
CA TYR A 19 15.06 23.08 -3.88
C TYR A 19 14.90 24.16 -2.80
N ILE A 20 15.60 24.06 -1.67
CA ILE A 20 15.59 25.06 -0.58
C ILE A 20 16.77 26.07 -0.72
N LYS A 21 17.85 25.72 -1.43
CA LYS A 21 19.01 26.61 -1.58
C LYS A 21 18.63 27.92 -2.25
N LYS A 22 18.86 29.05 -1.56
CA LYS A 22 18.72 30.43 -2.06
C LYS A 22 19.39 30.55 -3.45
N ASN A 23 18.60 30.82 -4.49
CA ASN A 23 18.97 31.12 -5.89
C ASN A 23 18.76 30.01 -6.96
N HIS A 24 18.00 28.94 -6.69
CA HIS A 24 17.49 28.06 -7.75
C HIS A 24 16.13 28.55 -8.28
N SER A 25 15.91 28.49 -9.60
CA SER A 25 14.65 28.89 -10.25
C SER A 25 13.43 28.04 -9.86
N GLU A 26 13.65 26.89 -9.22
CA GLU A 26 12.63 25.90 -8.83
C GLU A 26 12.38 25.89 -7.32
N GLN A 27 12.61 27.00 -6.61
CA GLN A 27 12.38 27.04 -5.17
C GLN A 27 10.92 26.87 -4.77
N TYR A 28 10.70 26.08 -3.72
CA TYR A 28 9.40 26.02 -3.08
C TYR A 28 9.07 27.32 -2.36
N GLN A 29 7.96 27.94 -2.74
CA GLN A 29 7.46 29.17 -2.15
C GLN A 29 6.56 28.88 -0.95
N ILE A 30 5.82 27.76 -0.99
CA ILE A 30 4.86 27.37 0.06
C ILE A 30 5.02 25.89 0.46
N ILE A 31 4.55 25.55 1.66
CA ILE A 31 4.64 24.20 2.24
C ILE A 31 3.89 23.16 1.39
N GLU A 32 2.82 23.56 0.70
CA GLU A 32 2.04 22.65 -0.16
C GLU A 32 2.84 22.12 -1.34
N GLU A 33 3.73 22.91 -1.93
CA GLU A 33 4.60 22.45 -3.02
C GLU A 33 5.60 21.40 -2.53
N ILE A 34 6.15 21.58 -1.32
CA ILE A 34 7.01 20.59 -0.67
C ILE A 34 6.22 19.29 -0.43
N ILE A 35 4.99 19.39 0.05
CA ILE A 35 4.13 18.23 0.31
C ILE A 35 3.75 17.49 -0.97
N GLU A 36 3.40 18.20 -2.04
CA GLU A 36 3.08 17.56 -3.33
C GLU A 36 4.32 16.92 -3.97
N HIS A 37 5.47 17.57 -3.90
CA HIS A 37 6.72 16.98 -4.39
C HIS A 37 7.08 15.72 -3.62
N LEU A 38 6.99 15.74 -2.28
CA LEU A 38 7.21 14.55 -1.45
C LEU A 38 6.21 13.44 -1.74
N LYS A 39 4.93 13.77 -1.88
CA LYS A 39 3.93 12.80 -2.31
C LYS A 39 4.33 12.19 -3.64
N SER A 40 4.88 12.95 -4.58
CA SER A 40 5.31 12.44 -5.89
C SER A 40 6.50 11.47 -5.79
N ILE A 41 7.51 11.78 -4.98
CA ILE A 41 8.68 10.91 -4.73
C ILE A 41 8.25 9.58 -4.12
N TYR A 42 7.41 9.63 -3.09
CA TYR A 42 6.91 8.45 -2.40
C TYR A 42 5.70 7.80 -3.09
N LYS A 43 5.22 8.38 -4.20
CA LYS A 43 4.10 7.82 -4.96
C LYS A 43 4.58 6.54 -5.60
N ASN A 44 4.29 5.42 -4.93
CA ASN A 44 4.46 4.12 -5.54
C ASN A 44 3.49 3.99 -6.74
N THR A 45 3.99 4.27 -7.94
CA THR A 45 3.24 4.16 -9.20
C THR A 45 2.66 2.76 -9.41
N ASN A 46 3.36 1.75 -8.87
CA ASN A 46 2.95 0.35 -8.90
C ASN A 46 2.06 -0.06 -7.71
N LYS A 47 1.61 0.86 -6.84
CA LYS A 47 0.84 0.56 -5.63
C LYS A 47 -0.37 -0.34 -5.91
N ILE A 48 -1.16 -0.02 -6.93
CA ILE A 48 -2.35 -0.80 -7.31
C ILE A 48 -1.94 -2.20 -7.81
N LYS A 49 -0.93 -2.28 -8.68
CA LYS A 49 -0.39 -3.54 -9.20
C LYS A 49 0.12 -4.44 -8.07
N ASN A 50 0.84 -3.85 -7.11
CA ASN A 50 1.38 -4.56 -5.95
C ASN A 50 0.28 -5.08 -5.02
N VAL A 51 -0.77 -4.28 -4.78
CA VAL A 51 -1.95 -4.74 -4.01
C VAL A 51 -2.64 -5.88 -4.74
N LYS A 52 -2.90 -5.77 -6.05
CA LYS A 52 -3.51 -6.84 -6.85
C LYS A 52 -2.67 -8.12 -6.79
N ASN A 53 -1.36 -8.03 -6.99
CA ASN A 53 -0.46 -9.18 -6.91
C ASN A 53 -0.48 -9.85 -5.53
N LYS A 54 -0.42 -9.05 -4.45
CA LYS A 54 -0.56 -9.55 -3.07
C LYS A 54 -1.90 -10.24 -2.84
N TYR A 55 -2.99 -9.68 -3.39
CA TYR A 55 -4.31 -10.28 -3.31
C TYR A 55 -4.38 -11.63 -4.06
N TYR A 56 -3.90 -11.70 -5.31
CA TYR A 56 -3.94 -12.92 -6.09
C TYR A 56 -3.13 -14.06 -5.44
N LYS A 57 -1.95 -13.76 -4.90
CA LYS A 57 -1.09 -14.72 -4.18
C LYS A 57 -1.57 -15.10 -2.78
N LEU A 58 -2.52 -14.36 -2.21
CA LEU A 58 -3.03 -14.65 -0.87
C LEU A 58 -3.77 -16.00 -0.88
N ILE A 59 -3.33 -16.97 -0.07
CA ILE A 59 -3.98 -18.26 0.14
C ILE A 59 -3.87 -18.60 1.64
N ILE A 60 -4.91 -19.19 2.23
CA ILE A 60 -4.88 -19.72 3.60
C ILE A 60 -4.70 -21.24 3.58
N CYS A 61 -3.70 -21.72 4.33
CA CYS A 61 -3.44 -23.14 4.58
C CYS A 61 -3.80 -23.51 6.02
N ASN A 62 -3.89 -24.80 6.34
CA ASN A 62 -4.34 -25.30 7.65
C ASN A 62 -3.52 -24.79 8.84
N VAL A 63 -2.22 -24.54 8.65
CA VAL A 63 -1.30 -24.09 9.69
C VAL A 63 -1.34 -22.56 9.92
N ASN A 64 -2.04 -21.82 9.06
CA ASN A 64 -2.05 -20.37 9.11
C ASN A 64 -3.04 -19.85 10.17
N ASN A 65 -2.68 -18.76 10.84
CA ASN A 65 -3.62 -18.07 11.73
C ASN A 65 -4.79 -17.45 10.93
N TYR A 66 -6.00 -17.91 11.23
CA TYR A 66 -7.23 -17.48 10.56
C TYR A 66 -7.51 -15.99 10.70
N HIS A 67 -7.42 -15.42 11.91
CA HIS A 67 -7.72 -14.00 12.15
C HIS A 67 -6.76 -13.09 11.38
N LYS A 68 -5.46 -13.40 11.41
CA LYS A 68 -4.44 -12.65 10.65
C LYS A 68 -4.71 -12.72 9.15
N PHE A 69 -5.17 -13.87 8.65
CA PHE A 69 -5.57 -14.00 7.26
C PHE A 69 -6.81 -13.17 6.93
N ILE A 70 -7.88 -13.24 7.73
CA ILE A 70 -9.13 -12.51 7.49
C ILE A 70 -8.90 -11.00 7.43
N ILE A 71 -8.15 -10.45 8.39
CA ILE A 71 -7.81 -9.03 8.41
C ILE A 71 -7.08 -8.63 7.11
N LYS A 72 -6.11 -9.45 6.70
CA LYS A 72 -5.33 -9.19 5.48
C LYS A 72 -6.19 -9.35 4.21
N PHE A 73 -7.09 -10.33 4.17
CA PHE A 73 -8.02 -10.55 3.07
C PHE A 73 -8.98 -9.37 2.92
N LEU A 74 -9.64 -8.93 4.00
CA LEU A 74 -10.56 -7.80 4.01
C LEU A 74 -9.88 -6.48 3.63
N HIS A 75 -8.64 -6.28 4.06
CA HIS A 75 -7.84 -5.11 3.67
C HIS A 75 -7.47 -5.12 2.18
N LEU A 76 -7.13 -6.27 1.63
CA LEU A 76 -6.74 -6.37 0.22
C LEU A 76 -7.96 -6.31 -0.71
N ILE A 77 -9.08 -6.94 -0.33
CA ILE A 77 -10.29 -6.97 -1.16
C ILE A 77 -10.93 -5.58 -1.29
N SER A 78 -10.89 -4.77 -0.22
CA SER A 78 -11.34 -3.37 -0.26
C SER A 78 -10.47 -2.52 -1.19
N LYS A 79 -9.15 -2.71 -1.17
CA LYS A 79 -8.21 -2.01 -2.05
C LYS A 79 -8.32 -2.41 -3.51
N VAL A 80 -8.65 -3.68 -3.80
CA VAL A 80 -8.91 -4.17 -5.16
C VAL A 80 -10.33 -3.83 -5.63
N LYS A 81 -11.18 -3.27 -4.75
CA LYS A 81 -12.55 -2.84 -5.02
C LYS A 81 -13.48 -3.98 -5.50
N ILE A 82 -13.34 -5.18 -4.93
CA ILE A 82 -14.28 -6.27 -5.22
C ILE A 82 -15.63 -5.95 -4.55
N ILE A 83 -16.72 -6.26 -5.23
CA ILE A 83 -18.09 -6.06 -4.74
C ILE A 83 -18.40 -7.05 -3.61
N LYS A 84 -19.04 -6.58 -2.53
CA LYS A 84 -19.36 -7.39 -1.34
C LYS A 84 -20.10 -8.69 -1.65
N LYS A 85 -21.03 -8.69 -2.63
CA LYS A 85 -21.76 -9.89 -3.09
C LYS A 85 -20.82 -11.05 -3.46
N ASN A 86 -19.62 -10.74 -3.95
CA ASN A 86 -18.64 -11.74 -4.40
C ASN A 86 -17.65 -12.15 -3.31
N TYR A 87 -17.77 -11.64 -2.07
CA TYR A 87 -16.80 -11.92 -1.00
C TYR A 87 -16.76 -13.39 -0.64
N LYS A 88 -17.91 -14.07 -0.54
CA LYS A 88 -17.97 -15.51 -0.23
C LYS A 88 -17.22 -16.34 -1.27
N ILE A 89 -17.50 -16.11 -2.56
CA ILE A 89 -16.84 -16.82 -3.67
C ILE A 89 -15.33 -16.52 -3.67
N ASN A 90 -14.95 -15.25 -3.50
CA ASN A 90 -13.55 -14.87 -3.45
C ASN A 90 -12.83 -15.50 -2.27
N PHE A 91 -13.44 -15.51 -1.08
CA PHE A 91 -12.88 -16.13 0.11
C PHE A 91 -12.67 -17.63 -0.10
N ASN A 92 -13.66 -18.34 -0.65
CA ASN A 92 -13.55 -19.77 -0.94
C ASN A 92 -12.41 -20.08 -1.92
N ASN A 93 -12.19 -19.21 -2.92
CA ASN A 93 -11.06 -19.36 -3.85
C ASN A 93 -9.69 -19.11 -3.20
N LYS A 94 -9.66 -18.56 -1.98
CA LYS A 94 -8.42 -18.34 -1.21
C LYS A 94 -8.10 -19.48 -0.25
N LEU A 95 -8.99 -20.45 -0.11
CA LEU A 95 -8.76 -21.62 0.71
C LEU A 95 -7.84 -22.59 -0.02
N PHE A 96 -6.86 -23.14 0.68
CA PHE A 96 -6.06 -24.23 0.18
C PHE A 96 -6.93 -25.47 -0.09
N PHE A 97 -6.47 -26.35 -0.99
CA PHE A 97 -7.26 -27.48 -1.51
C PHE A 97 -7.90 -28.33 -0.40
N ASN A 98 -7.12 -28.67 0.64
CA ASN A 98 -7.61 -29.49 1.75
C ASN A 98 -8.74 -28.81 2.54
N LEU A 99 -8.70 -27.48 2.73
CA LEU A 99 -9.77 -26.74 3.41
C LEU A 99 -11.03 -26.67 2.55
N ARG A 100 -10.87 -26.47 1.24
CA ARG A 100 -12.02 -26.50 0.32
C ARG A 100 -12.74 -27.84 0.38
N ARG A 101 -11.98 -28.95 0.41
CA ARG A 101 -12.55 -30.30 0.48
C ARG A 101 -13.40 -30.55 1.73
N ILE A 102 -13.06 -29.93 2.86
CA ILE A 102 -13.84 -30.05 4.11
C ILE A 102 -15.14 -29.24 4.05
N ILE A 103 -15.11 -28.06 3.43
CA ILE A 103 -16.25 -27.13 3.40
C ILE A 103 -17.27 -27.48 2.29
N THR A 104 -16.87 -28.26 1.29
CA THR A 104 -17.73 -28.64 0.15
C THR A 104 -18.43 -30.01 0.36
N VAL A 105 -18.40 -30.55 1.59
CA VAL A 105 -19.17 -31.73 2.03
C VAL A 105 -20.52 -31.27 2.57
#